data_AF-A0A4P7D135-F1
#
_entry.id   AF-A0A4P7D135-F1
#
_cell.length_a   1.000
_cell.length_b   1.000
_cell.length_c   1.000
_cell.angle_alpha   90.00
_cell.angle_beta   90.00
_cell.angle_gamma   90.00
#
_symmetry.space_group_name_H-M   'P 1'
#
loop_
_entity.id
_entity.type
_entity.pdbx_description
1 polymer ?
#
loop_
_entity_poly.entity_id
_entity_poly.type
_entity_poly.pdbx_seq_one_letter_code
_entity_poly.pdbx_strand_id
1 'polypeptide(L)'
;MHSGADAQAGARAGTGIVLPSRRVIEVREGVLVLANFGRLPMLTVAGVPLGRRLAERHASDGKHTEPEKGSIIMLIALDAPLDARQLRRVSMRAAAGLARTGSCYGHGSGDIAMAFSTAYTLPHDAPLFRLPPLLADAHLDPLFQASADCVEQSILDALWQATTVHGRDGHVRLALRDVA
;
A
#
# COMPACT_ATOMS: atom_id res chain seq x y z
N MET A 1 18.91 1.16 16.81
CA MET A 1 18.49 1.88 15.58
C MET A 1 18.50 0.87 14.45
N HIS A 2 17.30 0.46 14.05
CA HIS A 2 17.02 -0.64 13.12
C HIS A 2 17.42 -0.26 11.70
N SER A 3 18.35 -1.00 11.08
CA SER A 3 18.35 -1.09 9.61
C SER A 3 17.28 -2.12 9.24
N GLY A 4 16.04 -1.66 9.07
CA GLY A 4 15.05 -2.42 8.31
C GLY A 4 15.56 -2.55 6.88
N ALA A 5 15.37 -3.71 6.25
CA ALA A 5 15.47 -3.77 4.80
C ALA A 5 14.23 -3.03 4.28
N ASP A 6 14.39 -1.73 4.06
CA ASP A 6 13.33 -0.88 3.54
C ASP A 6 13.07 -1.30 2.08
N ALA A 7 11.96 -2.00 1.85
CA ALA A 7 11.57 -2.42 0.51
C ALA A 7 10.61 -1.38 -0.09
N GLN A 8 10.94 -0.90 -1.28
CA GLN A 8 10.10 0.04 -2.04
C GLN A 8 9.64 -0.62 -3.33
N ALA A 9 8.35 -0.53 -3.63
CA ALA A 9 7.79 -0.90 -4.92
C ALA A 9 6.49 -0.16 -5.17
N GLY A 10 6.03 -0.18 -6.43
CA GLY A 10 4.74 0.37 -6.77
C GLY A 10 4.01 -0.40 -7.86
N ALA A 11 2.69 -0.47 -7.70
CA ALA A 11 1.73 -1.08 -8.60
C ALA A 11 0.81 -0.01 -9.21
N ARG A 12 0.18 -0.35 -10.33
CA ARG A 12 -0.77 0.52 -11.04
C ARG A 12 -2.01 -0.28 -11.44
N ALA A 13 -3.18 0.35 -11.37
CA ALA A 13 -4.43 -0.18 -11.89
C ALA A 13 -5.13 0.87 -12.77
N GLY A 14 -5.88 0.38 -13.76
CA GLY A 14 -6.83 1.18 -14.53
C GLY A 14 -8.25 0.74 -14.20
N THR A 15 -9.11 1.68 -13.84
CA THR A 15 -10.50 1.43 -13.45
C THR A 15 -11.44 2.23 -14.35
N GLY A 16 -12.42 1.55 -14.96
CA GLY A 16 -13.49 2.20 -15.72
C GLY A 16 -14.68 2.55 -14.82
N ILE A 17 -15.10 3.82 -14.84
CA ILE A 17 -16.31 4.29 -14.15
C ILE A 17 -17.41 4.53 -15.19
N VAL A 18 -18.50 3.77 -15.08
CA VAL A 18 -19.67 3.92 -15.96
C VAL A 18 -20.62 4.96 -15.39
N LEU A 19 -20.84 6.04 -16.13
CA LEU A 19 -21.79 7.10 -15.78
C LEU A 19 -23.23 6.74 -16.19
N PRO A 20 -24.25 7.40 -15.61
CA PRO A 20 -25.66 7.23 -16.03
C PRO A 20 -25.90 7.49 -17.51
N SER A 21 -25.07 8.33 -18.13
CA SER A 21 -25.08 8.60 -19.57
C SER A 21 -24.49 7.48 -20.44
N ARG A 22 -24.09 6.34 -19.84
CA ARG A 22 -23.33 5.23 -20.44
C ARG A 22 -21.93 5.60 -20.96
N ARG A 23 -21.44 6.80 -20.63
CA ARG A 23 -20.03 7.15 -20.84
C ARG A 23 -19.17 6.42 -19.81
N VAL A 24 -18.01 5.93 -20.25
CA VAL A 24 -16.99 5.36 -19.37
C VAL A 24 -15.90 6.40 -19.19
N ILE A 25 -15.57 6.72 -17.94
CA ILE A 25 -14.36 7.47 -17.59
C ILE A 25 -13.32 6.44 -17.17
N GLU A 26 -12.19 6.38 -17.87
CA GLU A 26 -11.03 5.63 -17.42
C GLU A 26 -10.26 6.46 -16.41
N VAL A 27 -10.01 5.87 -15.24
CA VAL A 27 -9.16 6.43 -14.19
C VAL A 27 -7.96 5.51 -14.01
N ARG A 28 -6.77 6.09 -13.92
CA ARG A 28 -5.55 5.40 -13.53
C ARG A 28 -5.24 5.72 -12.08
N GLU A 29 -4.85 4.69 -11.35
CA GLU A 29 -4.41 4.77 -9.98
C GLU A 29 -3.07 4.05 -9.84
N GLY A 30 -2.14 4.64 -9.11
CA GLY A 30 -0.84 4.06 -8.79
C GLY A 30 -0.55 4.19 -7.31
N VAL A 31 0.10 3.17 -6.76
CA VAL A 31 0.48 3.17 -5.35
C VAL A 31 1.96 2.90 -5.24
N LEU A 32 2.67 3.72 -4.48
CA LEU A 32 4.04 3.47 -4.05
C LEU A 32 4.04 3.17 -2.55
N VAL A 33 4.73 2.10 -2.15
CA VAL A 33 4.90 1.75 -0.73
C VAL A 33 6.36 1.78 -0.32
N LEU A 34 6.59 2.15 0.94
CA LEU A 34 7.80 1.89 1.68
C LEU A 34 7.45 0.91 2.79
N ALA A 35 7.73 -0.37 2.59
CA ALA A 35 7.32 -1.44 3.48
C ALA A 35 8.46 -1.85 4.42
N ASN A 36 8.24 -1.68 5.72
CA ASN A 36 9.10 -2.13 6.81
C ASN A 36 8.24 -2.63 7.99
N PHE A 37 7.18 -3.39 7.71
CA PHE A 37 6.18 -3.81 8.69
C PHE A 37 6.00 -5.32 8.74
N GLY A 38 5.17 -5.77 9.68
CA GLY A 38 4.68 -7.14 9.73
C GLY A 38 5.63 -8.11 10.40
N ARG A 39 5.09 -9.31 10.64
CA ARG A 39 5.85 -10.46 11.13
C ARG A 39 5.69 -11.61 10.16
N LEU A 40 6.76 -12.38 9.95
CA LEU A 40 6.75 -13.48 8.99
C LEU A 40 5.52 -14.39 9.14
N PRO A 41 5.14 -14.90 10.34
CA PRO A 41 3.98 -15.79 10.47
C PRO A 41 2.62 -15.19 10.08
N MET A 42 2.53 -13.86 9.98
CA MET A 42 1.30 -13.13 9.65
C MET A 42 1.16 -12.88 8.15
N LEU A 43 2.27 -12.98 7.38
CA LEU A 43 2.26 -12.74 5.94
C LEU A 43 1.20 -13.60 5.23
N THR A 44 0.28 -12.92 4.56
CA THR A 44 -0.77 -13.51 3.74
C THR A 44 -0.59 -13.04 2.29
N VAL A 45 -0.70 -13.97 1.34
CA VAL A 45 -0.59 -13.69 -0.10
C VAL A 45 -1.78 -14.31 -0.78
N ALA A 46 -2.64 -13.49 -1.40
CA ALA A 46 -3.88 -13.95 -2.06
C ALA A 46 -4.74 -14.85 -1.15
N GLY A 47 -4.83 -14.52 0.14
CA GLY A 47 -5.55 -15.31 1.16
C GLY A 47 -4.83 -16.55 1.67
N VAL A 48 -3.67 -16.92 1.10
CA VAL A 48 -2.87 -18.05 1.57
C VAL A 48 -1.95 -17.58 2.72
N PRO A 49 -1.94 -18.26 3.88
CA PRO A 49 -1.08 -17.91 5.02
C PRO A 49 0.38 -18.36 4.78
N LEU A 50 1.01 -17.82 3.74
CA LEU A 50 2.36 -18.16 3.30
C LEU A 50 3.38 -18.03 4.45
N GLY A 51 3.21 -16.99 5.25
CA GLY A 51 4.05 -16.70 6.40
C GLY A 51 4.21 -17.84 7.40
N ARG A 52 3.11 -18.54 7.73
CA ARG A 52 3.14 -19.68 8.65
C ARG A 52 3.93 -20.85 8.06
N ARG A 53 3.70 -21.13 6.78
CA ARG A 53 4.38 -22.23 6.06
C ARG A 53 5.89 -22.00 5.99
N LEU A 54 6.32 -20.74 5.80
CA LEU A 54 7.73 -20.37 5.82
C LEU A 54 8.31 -20.45 7.24
N ALA A 55 7.61 -19.93 8.24
CA ALA A 55 8.05 -20.00 9.62
C ALA A 55 8.21 -21.45 10.12
N GLU A 56 7.33 -22.37 9.72
CA GLU A 56 7.43 -23.80 10.04
C GLU A 56 8.65 -24.46 9.40
N ARG A 57 8.97 -24.13 8.14
CA ARG A 57 10.17 -24.63 7.45
C ARG A 57 11.48 -24.12 8.08
N HIS A 58 11.44 -22.93 8.67
CA HIS A 58 12.59 -22.27 9.30
C HIS A 58 12.51 -22.28 10.84
N ALA A 59 11.72 -23.18 11.43
CA ALA A 59 11.44 -23.25 12.87
C ALA A 59 12.71 -23.44 13.75
N SER A 60 13.84 -23.81 13.17
CA SER A 60 15.16 -23.89 13.81
C SER A 60 15.69 -22.55 14.34
N ASP A 61 15.20 -21.40 13.85
CA ASP A 61 15.82 -20.09 14.09
C ASP A 61 15.27 -19.31 15.31
N GLY A 62 14.34 -19.88 16.07
CA GLY A 62 14.09 -19.54 17.49
C GLY A 62 13.72 -18.08 17.87
N LYS A 63 13.47 -17.16 16.93
CA LYS A 63 13.29 -15.72 17.23
C LYS A 63 12.05 -15.10 16.55
N HIS A 64 10.86 -15.55 16.90
CA HIS A 64 9.59 -14.94 16.41
C HIS A 64 8.79 -14.19 17.49
N THR A 65 9.37 -13.95 18.67
CA THR A 65 8.68 -13.37 19.83
C THR A 65 8.80 -11.85 19.95
N GLU A 66 9.57 -11.18 19.09
CA GLU A 66 9.68 -9.72 19.16
C GLU A 66 8.34 -9.05 18.77
N PRO A 67 7.90 -8.03 19.52
CA PRO A 67 6.73 -7.25 19.15
C PRO A 67 6.95 -6.51 17.84
N GLU A 68 5.85 -6.28 17.11
CA GLU A 68 5.88 -5.52 15.86
C GLU A 68 6.31 -4.07 16.11
N LYS A 69 7.40 -3.66 15.46
CA LYS A 69 8.04 -2.33 15.55
C LYS A 69 8.23 -1.70 14.16
N GLY A 70 7.34 -2.06 13.24
CA GLY A 70 7.49 -1.75 11.84
C GLY A 70 7.02 -0.35 11.45
N SER A 71 6.98 -0.10 10.15
CA SER A 71 6.26 1.05 9.58
C SER A 71 5.94 0.78 8.12
N ILE A 72 4.92 1.46 7.61
CA ILE A 72 4.66 1.54 6.19
C ILE A 72 4.15 2.92 5.80
N ILE A 73 4.72 3.47 4.73
CA ILE A 73 4.18 4.65 4.05
C ILE A 73 3.56 4.20 2.73
N MET A 74 2.31 4.59 2.49
CA MET A 74 1.55 4.27 1.29
C MET A 74 1.14 5.57 0.60
N LEU A 75 1.67 5.81 -0.60
CA LEU A 75 1.34 6.97 -1.42
C LEU A 75 0.45 6.54 -2.58
N ILE A 76 -0.76 7.07 -2.64
CA ILE A 76 -1.74 6.82 -3.68
C ILE A 76 -1.82 8.03 -4.61
N ALA A 77 -1.62 7.80 -5.90
CA ALA A 77 -1.75 8.81 -6.95
C ALA A 77 -2.84 8.37 -7.92
N LEU A 78 -3.76 9.26 -8.28
CA LEU A 78 -4.78 8.97 -9.29
C LEU A 78 -5.08 10.17 -10.20
N ASP A 79 -5.65 9.92 -11.37
CA ASP A 79 -5.99 10.95 -12.37
C ASP A 79 -7.49 11.35 -12.36
N ALA A 80 -8.27 10.95 -11.34
CA ALA A 80 -9.66 11.38 -11.17
C ALA A 80 -9.76 12.76 -10.46
N PRO A 81 -10.65 13.67 -10.89
CA PRO A 81 -10.86 14.97 -10.26
C PRO A 81 -11.61 14.80 -8.93
N LEU A 82 -10.85 14.78 -7.82
CA LEU A 82 -11.34 14.57 -6.46
C LEU A 82 -10.97 15.74 -5.54
N ASP A 83 -11.87 16.11 -4.63
CA ASP A 83 -11.55 17.04 -3.55
C ASP A 83 -10.77 16.37 -2.39
N ALA A 84 -10.31 17.19 -1.43
CA ALA A 84 -9.56 16.72 -0.27
C ALA A 84 -10.32 15.70 0.61
N ARG A 85 -11.65 15.82 0.71
CA ARG A 85 -12.49 14.90 1.49
C ARG A 85 -12.59 13.54 0.79
N GLN A 86 -12.69 13.53 -0.53
CA GLN A 86 -12.69 12.32 -1.36
C GLN A 86 -11.32 11.65 -1.35
N LEU A 87 -10.23 12.41 -1.51
CA LEU A 87 -8.85 11.93 -1.36
C LEU A 87 -8.63 11.29 0.02
N ARG A 88 -9.14 11.90 1.10
CA ARG A 88 -9.06 11.29 2.43
C ARG A 88 -9.81 9.95 2.49
N ARG A 89 -10.93 9.80 1.81
CA ARG A 89 -11.66 8.51 1.77
C ARG A 89 -10.88 7.45 0.99
N VAL A 90 -10.25 7.84 -0.12
CA VAL A 90 -9.33 7.00 -0.91
C VAL A 90 -8.15 6.55 -0.06
N SER A 91 -7.47 7.47 0.65
CA SER A 91 -6.32 7.11 1.49
C SER A 91 -6.68 6.13 2.62
N MET A 92 -7.88 6.23 3.20
CA MET A 92 -8.36 5.28 4.20
C MET A 92 -8.54 3.85 3.64
N ARG A 93 -8.65 3.66 2.32
CA ARG A 93 -8.78 2.32 1.70
C ARG A 93 -7.46 1.58 1.59
N ALA A 94 -6.33 2.29 1.71
CA ALA A 94 -5.04 1.65 1.87
C ALA A 94 -5.03 0.65 3.03
N ALA A 95 -5.85 0.91 4.05
CA ALA A 95 -5.97 0.02 5.18
C ALA A 95 -6.49 -1.38 4.85
N ALA A 96 -7.41 -1.47 3.89
CA ALA A 96 -7.92 -2.76 3.45
C ALA A 96 -6.83 -3.57 2.73
N GLY A 97 -6.04 -2.93 1.85
CA GLY A 97 -4.92 -3.58 1.17
C GLY A 97 -3.85 -4.07 2.15
N LEU A 98 -3.46 -3.23 3.10
CA LEU A 98 -2.48 -3.57 4.14
C LEU A 98 -2.95 -4.73 5.05
N ALA A 99 -4.23 -4.75 5.42
CA ALA A 99 -4.80 -5.83 6.21
C ALA A 99 -4.84 -7.16 5.44
N ARG A 100 -5.09 -7.13 4.12
CA ARG A 100 -5.09 -8.34 3.26
C ARG A 100 -3.73 -9.02 3.17
N THR A 101 -2.64 -8.28 3.36
CA THR A 101 -1.28 -8.84 3.47
C THR A 101 -0.94 -9.38 4.87
N GLY A 102 -1.86 -9.26 5.83
CA GLY A 102 -1.73 -9.81 7.18
C GLY A 102 -1.29 -8.82 8.27
N SER A 103 -1.27 -7.51 7.98
CA SER A 103 -1.00 -6.50 9.02
C SER A 103 -2.16 -6.42 10.02
N CYS A 104 -1.83 -6.10 11.28
CA CYS A 104 -2.82 -5.81 12.32
C CYS A 104 -2.70 -4.41 12.91
N TYR A 105 -1.97 -3.48 12.28
CA TYR A 105 -1.66 -2.16 12.86
C TYR A 105 -1.03 -2.29 14.25
N GLY A 106 0.05 -3.07 14.35
CA GLY A 106 0.72 -3.29 15.62
C GLY A 106 1.08 -1.98 16.33
N HIS A 107 1.06 -1.98 17.66
CA HIS A 107 1.25 -0.77 18.47
C HIS A 107 2.52 0.02 18.11
N GLY A 108 3.60 -0.66 17.73
CA GLY A 108 4.85 -0.04 17.32
C GLY A 108 4.90 0.37 15.85
N SER A 109 3.81 0.22 15.09
CA SER A 109 3.78 0.47 13.65
C SER A 109 3.43 1.91 13.30
N GLY A 110 4.31 2.57 12.54
CA GLY A 110 4.04 3.87 11.95
C GLY A 110 3.38 3.73 10.58
N ASP A 111 2.05 3.57 10.54
CA ASP A 111 1.31 3.29 9.30
C ASP A 111 0.64 4.57 8.78
N ILE A 112 1.10 5.07 7.62
CA ILE A 112 0.62 6.32 7.03
C ILE A 112 0.18 6.11 5.58
N ALA A 113 -1.01 6.59 5.25
CA ALA A 113 -1.52 6.63 3.90
C ALA A 113 -1.82 8.07 3.46
N MET A 114 -1.37 8.44 2.26
CA MET A 114 -1.64 9.73 1.64
C MET A 114 -2.14 9.51 0.21
N ALA A 115 -3.19 10.21 -0.18
CA ALA A 115 -3.69 10.20 -1.55
C ALA A 115 -3.63 11.61 -2.15
N PHE A 116 -3.29 11.71 -3.43
CA PHE A 116 -3.35 12.94 -4.19
C PHE A 116 -3.88 12.70 -5.61
N SER A 117 -4.54 13.71 -6.17
CA SER A 117 -5.01 13.69 -7.55
C SER A 117 -4.07 14.47 -8.45
N THR A 118 -3.88 13.98 -9.66
CA THR A 118 -3.16 14.66 -10.76
C THR A 118 -4.10 15.31 -11.77
N ALA A 119 -5.43 15.21 -11.56
CA ALA A 119 -6.44 15.73 -12.49
C ALA A 119 -6.44 17.26 -12.60
N TYR A 120 -5.98 17.96 -11.56
CA TYR A 120 -5.85 19.41 -11.54
C TYR A 120 -4.81 19.85 -10.50
N THR A 121 -4.26 21.04 -10.70
CA THR A 121 -3.35 21.70 -9.75
C THR A 121 -3.97 22.98 -9.22
N LEU A 122 -3.63 23.36 -7.99
CA LEU A 122 -4.05 24.64 -7.42
C LEU A 122 -2.94 25.69 -7.62
N PRO A 123 -3.26 26.88 -8.18
CA PRO A 123 -2.29 27.96 -8.29
C PRO A 123 -1.90 28.49 -6.90
N HIS A 124 -0.61 28.74 -6.67
CA HIS A 124 -0.07 29.11 -5.36
C HIS A 124 -0.58 30.48 -4.87
N ASP A 125 -0.53 31.49 -5.74
CA ASP A 125 -0.78 32.90 -5.38
C ASP A 125 -2.15 33.43 -5.86
N ALA A 126 -3.06 32.55 -6.26
CA ALA A 126 -4.35 33.00 -6.76
C ALA A 126 -5.27 33.41 -5.60
N PRO A 127 -5.82 34.65 -5.60
CA PRO A 127 -6.75 35.07 -4.55
C PRO A 127 -8.08 34.29 -4.60
N LEU A 128 -8.44 33.78 -5.78
CA LEU A 128 -9.58 32.90 -6.02
C LEU A 128 -9.20 31.90 -7.11
N PHE A 129 -9.71 30.67 -7.01
CA PHE A 129 -9.57 29.64 -8.05
C PHE A 129 -10.89 28.89 -8.25
N ARG A 130 -11.04 28.29 -9.44
CA ARG A 130 -12.18 27.46 -9.79
C ARG A 130 -11.74 26.00 -9.86
N LEU A 131 -12.46 25.12 -9.17
CA LEU A 131 -12.27 23.68 -9.30
C LEU A 131 -12.93 23.15 -10.59
N PRO A 132 -12.38 22.11 -11.22
CA PRO A 132 -13.08 21.40 -12.29
C PRO A 132 -14.32 20.68 -11.74
N PRO A 133 -15.22 20.17 -12.60
CA PRO A 133 -16.24 19.23 -12.18
C PRO A 133 -15.60 18.02 -11.48
N LEU A 134 -16.00 17.78 -10.24
CA LEU A 134 -15.49 16.67 -9.45
C LEU A 134 -16.32 15.41 -9.70
N LEU A 135 -15.69 14.25 -9.52
CA LEU A 135 -16.39 12.97 -9.58
C LEU A 135 -17.42 12.91 -8.44
N ALA A 136 -18.66 12.52 -8.75
CA ALA A 136 -19.69 12.38 -7.72
C ALA A 136 -19.40 11.19 -6.79
N ASP A 137 -19.71 11.35 -5.49
CA ASP A 137 -19.43 10.36 -4.46
C ASP A 137 -19.99 8.96 -4.75
N ALA A 138 -21.12 8.87 -5.44
CA ALA A 138 -21.76 7.62 -5.85
C ALA A 138 -20.90 6.76 -6.79
N HIS A 139 -19.82 7.33 -7.34
CA HIS A 139 -18.92 6.65 -8.26
C HIS A 139 -17.52 6.39 -7.67
N LEU A 140 -17.35 6.54 -6.35
CA LEU A 140 -16.04 6.34 -5.70
C LEU A 140 -15.70 4.88 -5.39
N ASP A 141 -16.69 3.99 -5.30
CA ASP A 141 -16.46 2.59 -4.90
C ASP A 141 -15.45 1.84 -5.79
N PRO A 142 -15.46 2.02 -7.13
CA PRO A 142 -14.42 1.43 -7.98
C PRO A 142 -13.00 1.94 -7.66
N LEU A 143 -12.86 3.21 -7.27
CA LEU A 143 -11.58 3.78 -6.84
C LEU A 143 -11.15 3.18 -5.50
N PHE A 144 -12.09 2.99 -4.58
CA PHE A 144 -11.79 2.37 -3.28
C PHE A 144 -11.28 0.94 -3.40
N GLN A 145 -11.87 0.16 -4.30
CA GLN A 145 -11.42 -1.19 -4.60
C GLN A 145 -10.02 -1.16 -5.22
N ALA A 146 -9.81 -0.30 -6.23
CA ALA A 146 -8.52 -0.15 -6.88
C ALA A 146 -7.41 0.27 -5.90
N SER A 147 -7.68 1.17 -4.95
CA SER A 147 -6.73 1.54 -3.90
C SER A 147 -6.32 0.36 -3.04
N ALA A 148 -7.28 -0.46 -2.60
CA ALA A 148 -6.98 -1.62 -1.77
C ALA A 148 -6.16 -2.66 -2.54
N ASP A 149 -6.52 -2.92 -3.79
CA ASP A 149 -5.84 -3.89 -4.65
C ASP A 149 -4.42 -3.42 -5.01
N CYS A 150 -4.24 -2.14 -5.38
CA CYS A 150 -2.93 -1.56 -5.66
C CYS A 150 -2.03 -1.57 -4.43
N VAL A 151 -2.54 -1.27 -3.23
CA VAL A 151 -1.73 -1.35 -1.99
C VAL A 151 -1.28 -2.78 -1.72
N GLU A 152 -2.20 -3.75 -1.83
CA GLU A 152 -1.86 -5.17 -1.66
C GLU A 152 -0.75 -5.59 -2.65
N GLN A 153 -0.93 -5.27 -3.94
CA GLN A 153 0.05 -5.61 -4.97
C GLN A 153 1.40 -4.89 -4.75
N SER A 154 1.41 -3.59 -4.43
CA SER A 154 2.66 -2.87 -4.17
C SER A 154 3.45 -3.46 -3.02
N ILE A 155 2.79 -3.94 -1.96
CA ILE A 155 3.46 -4.62 -0.84
C ILE A 155 4.06 -5.95 -1.30
N LEU A 156 3.31 -6.76 -2.06
CA LEU A 156 3.79 -8.03 -2.58
C LEU A 156 4.97 -7.83 -3.55
N ASP A 157 4.87 -6.83 -4.42
CA ASP A 157 5.94 -6.45 -5.34
C ASP A 157 7.20 -6.01 -4.59
N ALA A 158 7.06 -5.29 -3.48
CA ALA A 158 8.19 -4.88 -2.64
C ALA A 158 8.90 -6.10 -2.05
N LEU A 159 8.14 -7.06 -1.50
CA LEU A 159 8.68 -8.30 -0.96
C LEU A 159 9.34 -9.18 -2.05
N TRP A 160 8.74 -9.22 -3.23
CA TRP A 160 9.24 -10.02 -4.34
C TRP A 160 10.52 -9.45 -4.96
N GLN A 161 10.61 -8.13 -5.08
CA GLN A 161 11.77 -7.44 -5.64
C GLN A 161 12.92 -7.32 -4.64
N ALA A 162 12.65 -7.42 -3.33
CA ALA A 162 13.67 -7.38 -2.30
C ALA A 162 14.78 -8.40 -2.55
N THR A 163 15.98 -8.02 -2.13
CA THR A 163 17.19 -8.86 -2.13
C THR A 163 17.63 -9.08 -0.69
N THR A 164 18.31 -10.20 -0.42
CA THR A 164 18.86 -10.44 0.91
C THR A 164 19.86 -9.34 1.29
N VAL A 165 19.70 -8.78 2.49
CA VAL A 165 20.54 -7.69 3.01
C VAL A 165 21.23 -8.13 4.29
N HIS A 166 22.55 -7.92 4.34
CA HIS A 166 23.35 -8.01 5.54
C HIS A 166 23.46 -6.62 6.17
N GLY A 167 22.88 -6.46 7.35
CA GLY A 167 22.87 -5.21 8.12
C GLY A 167 23.95 -5.19 9.21
N ARG A 168 23.84 -4.18 10.09
CA ARG A 168 24.73 -4.01 11.24
C ARG A 168 24.58 -5.15 12.25
N ASP A 169 25.58 -5.30 13.13
CA ASP A 169 25.57 -6.25 14.25
C ASP A 169 25.32 -7.72 13.83
N GLY A 170 25.65 -8.06 12.57
CA GLY A 170 25.44 -9.40 12.01
C GLY A 170 23.98 -9.73 11.67
N HIS A 171 23.07 -8.74 11.68
CA HIS A 171 21.69 -8.96 11.27
C HIS A 171 21.58 -9.27 9.78
N VAL A 172 20.78 -10.27 9.43
CA VAL A 172 20.48 -10.62 8.04
C VAL A 172 18.97 -10.59 7.83
N ARG A 173 18.53 -9.97 6.74
CA ARG A 173 17.15 -10.00 6.27
C ARG A 173 17.12 -10.74 4.94
N LEU A 174 16.53 -11.92 4.94
CA LEU A 174 16.42 -12.75 3.75
C LEU A 174 15.33 -12.21 2.82
N ALA A 175 15.58 -12.25 1.51
CA ALA A 175 14.54 -12.01 0.52
C ALA A 175 13.54 -13.16 0.51
N LEU A 176 12.27 -12.85 0.20
CA LEU A 176 11.22 -13.86 0.11
C LEU A 176 11.58 -14.97 -0.90
N ARG A 177 12.21 -14.59 -2.02
CA ARG A 177 12.64 -15.52 -3.09
C ARG A 177 13.72 -16.52 -2.63
N ASP A 178 14.48 -16.16 -1.61
CA ASP A 178 15.57 -17.00 -1.11
C ASP A 178 15.08 -18.04 -0.08
N VAL A 179 13.83 -17.90 0.38
CA VAL A 179 13.20 -18.76 1.42
C VAL A 179 11.92 -19.47 0.97
N ALA A 180 11.35 -19.09 -0.18
CA ALA A 180 10.08 -19.61 -0.69
C ALA A 180 10.14 -21.05 -1.26
#